data_AF-A0A3L6JDN7-F1
#
_entry.id   AF-A0A3L6JDN7-F1
#
_cell.length_a   1.000
_cell.length_b   1.000
_cell.length_c   1.000
_cell.angle_alpha   90.00
_cell.angle_beta   90.00
_cell.angle_gamma   90.00
#
_symmetry.space_group_name_H-M   'P 1'
#
loop_
_entity.id
_entity.type
_entity.pdbx_description
1 polymer ?
#
loop_
_entity_poly.entity_id
_entity_poly.type
_entity_poly.pdbx_seq_one_letter_code
_entity_poly.pdbx_strand_id
1 'polypeptide(L)'
;MDRLLEHAKSLYADRQRVALAAMMIAFSVTLYLFYSPGIYAIPAEPPIQLPPGWVQGFEIVYSFNTVGFFLAFAVMVFMYAFWSWAFLPTPAVNYTSAVLRGIFGPRSPIAQSIGKRFRVVLNEKTWIDLTCHIKEQGSGAWFVYKLTSSSLRTSHLEEIALRHGFGTKDGRLTTWVSSDELHSRSILLAKAMALAASSA
;
A
#
# COMPACT_ATOMS: atom_id res chain seq x y z
N MET A 1 15.52 -7.69 -16.46
CA MET A 1 14.60 -6.79 -15.73
C MET A 1 15.11 -5.36 -15.95
N ASP A 2 14.23 -4.36 -16.07
CA ASP A 2 14.66 -2.98 -16.35
C ASP A 2 15.52 -2.45 -15.18
N ARG A 3 16.62 -1.74 -15.46
CA ARG A 3 17.55 -1.19 -14.46
C ARG A 3 16.84 -0.33 -13.42
N LEU A 4 15.79 0.39 -13.84
CA LEU A 4 14.97 1.21 -12.93
C LEU A 4 14.20 0.35 -11.91
N LEU A 5 13.66 -0.80 -12.33
CA LEU A 5 12.93 -1.69 -11.45
C LEU A 5 13.87 -2.46 -10.51
N GLU A 6 15.06 -2.82 -10.97
CA GLU A 6 16.09 -3.41 -10.10
C GLU A 6 16.54 -2.43 -9.02
N HIS A 7 16.77 -1.17 -9.39
CA HIS A 7 17.10 -0.12 -8.43
C HIS A 7 15.93 0.19 -7.47
N ALA A 8 14.69 0.18 -7.97
CA ALA A 8 13.51 0.34 -7.11
C ALA A 8 13.40 -0.79 -6.08
N LYS A 9 13.70 -2.02 -6.48
CA LYS A 9 13.70 -3.19 -5.61
C LYS A 9 14.74 -3.07 -4.50
N SER A 10 15.98 -2.71 -4.83
CA SER A 10 17.04 -2.54 -3.82
C SER A 10 16.67 -1.44 -2.83
N LEU A 11 16.20 -0.30 -3.34
CA LEU A 11 15.75 0.82 -2.52
C LEU A 11 14.59 0.46 -1.60
N TYR A 12 13.63 -0.36 -2.06
CA TYR A 12 12.51 -0.79 -1.23
C TYR A 12 12.98 -1.66 -0.06
N ALA A 13 13.85 -2.64 -0.34
CA ALA A 13 14.41 -3.52 0.69
C ALA A 13 15.25 -2.74 1.72
N ASP A 14 16.09 -1.81 1.27
CA ASP A 14 16.90 -0.98 2.17
C ASP A 14 16.02 -0.08 3.03
N ARG A 15 14.99 0.52 2.44
CA ARG A 15 14.00 1.34 3.13
C ARG A 15 13.24 0.58 4.21
N GLN A 16 12.83 -0.66 3.94
CA GLN A 16 12.20 -1.52 4.93
C GLN A 16 13.14 -1.85 6.10
N ARG A 17 14.42 -2.14 5.80
CA ARG A 17 15.44 -2.36 6.85
C ARG A 17 15.63 -1.14 7.73
N VAL A 18 15.72 0.05 7.14
CA VAL A 18 15.84 1.30 7.90
C VAL A 18 14.59 1.55 8.75
N ALA A 19 13.39 1.34 8.18
CA ALA A 19 12.14 1.49 8.92
C ALA A 19 12.03 0.49 10.09
N LEU A 20 12.43 -0.76 9.87
CA LEU A 20 12.50 -1.78 10.91
C LEU A 20 13.50 -1.40 12.02
N ALA A 21 14.69 -0.92 11.65
CA ALA A 21 15.68 -0.45 12.61
C ALA A 21 15.15 0.73 13.46
N ALA A 22 14.50 1.70 12.81
CA ALA A 22 13.86 2.82 13.51
C ALA A 22 12.74 2.35 14.46
N MET A 23 11.93 1.37 14.05
CA MET A 23 10.93 0.76 14.94
C MET A 23 11.57 0.08 16.14
N MET A 24 12.67 -0.65 15.98
CA MET A 24 13.36 -1.30 17.10
C MET A 24 13.89 -0.27 18.11
N ILE A 25 14.42 0.86 17.63
CA ILE A 25 14.86 1.96 18.50
C ILE A 25 13.65 2.57 19.24
N ALA A 26 12.58 2.91 18.52
CA ALA A 26 11.37 3.49 19.11
C ALA A 26 10.72 2.54 20.14
N PHE A 27 10.70 1.25 19.84
CA PHE A 27 10.24 0.20 20.74
C PHE A 27 11.11 0.10 22.00
N SER A 28 12.44 0.16 21.85
CA SER A 28 13.37 0.15 22.99
C SER A 28 13.19 1.36 23.89
N VAL A 29 12.99 2.55 23.31
CA VAL A 29 12.70 3.79 24.06
C VAL A 29 11.34 3.69 24.77
N THR A 30 10.33 3.16 24.09
CA THR A 30 8.99 2.96 24.65
C THR A 30 9.04 1.97 25.81
N LEU A 31 9.74 0.84 25.67
CA LEU A 31 10.01 -0.09 26.76
C LEU A 31 10.70 0.61 27.93
N TYR A 32 11.75 1.39 27.69
CA TYR A 32 12.44 2.11 28.76
C TYR A 32 11.52 3.10 29.49
N LEU A 33 10.71 3.87 28.76
CA LEU A 33 9.81 4.87 29.36
C LEU A 33 8.69 4.22 30.19
N PHE A 34 8.09 3.14 29.68
CA PHE A 34 6.96 2.47 30.35
C PHE A 34 7.39 1.40 31.36
N TYR A 35 8.62 0.88 31.28
CA TYR A 35 9.13 -0.21 32.13
C TYR A 35 10.51 0.10 32.74
N SER A 36 10.83 1.37 32.99
CA SER A 36 12.05 1.75 33.72
C SER A 36 12.12 1.04 35.09
N PRO A 37 13.31 0.84 35.69
CA PRO A 37 13.47 0.13 36.95
C PRO A 37 12.61 0.69 38.11
N GLY A 38 12.34 2.00 38.11
CA GLY A 38 11.46 2.63 39.10
C GLY A 38 9.98 2.29 38.93
N ILE A 39 9.55 1.92 37.71
CA ILE A 39 8.17 1.47 37.40
C ILE A 39 8.05 -0.05 37.61
N TYR A 40 9.10 -0.81 37.29
CA TYR A 40 9.13 -2.26 37.49
C TYR A 40 9.22 -2.67 38.98
N ALA A 41 9.78 -1.80 39.81
CA ALA A 41 9.83 -1.97 41.27
C ALA A 41 8.47 -1.69 41.95
N ILE A 42 7.48 -1.19 41.20
CA ILE A 42 6.12 -1.02 41.69
C ILE A 42 5.49 -2.43 41.74
N PRO A 43 5.11 -2.94 42.94
CA PRO A 43 4.56 -4.28 43.06
C PRO A 43 3.25 -4.44 42.26
N ALA A 44 2.88 -5.67 41.89
CA ALA A 44 1.62 -5.92 41.19
C ALA A 44 0.39 -5.62 42.07
N GLU A 45 0.56 -5.68 43.40
CA GLU A 45 -0.45 -5.33 44.39
C GLU A 45 0.01 -4.10 45.17
N PRO A 46 -0.90 -3.17 45.51
CA PRO A 46 -0.58 -2.03 46.36
C PRO A 46 -0.08 -2.55 47.73
N PRO A 47 1.01 -2.00 48.30
CA PRO A 47 1.47 -2.39 49.62
C PRO A 47 0.35 -2.24 50.68
N ILE A 48 0.30 -3.21 51.60
CA ILE A 48 -0.79 -3.44 52.59
C ILE A 48 -1.10 -2.20 53.46
N GLN A 49 -0.24 -1.19 53.49
CA GLN A 49 -0.34 0.02 54.33
C GLN A 49 -0.51 1.32 53.55
N LEU A 50 -1.09 1.31 52.34
CA LEU A 50 -1.39 2.54 51.61
C LEU A 50 -2.73 3.16 52.05
N PRO A 51 -2.81 4.48 52.26
CA PRO A 51 -4.09 5.16 52.44
C PRO A 51 -5.03 4.92 51.24
N PRO A 52 -6.35 4.91 51.42
CA PRO A 52 -7.31 4.53 50.36
C PRO A 52 -7.16 5.31 49.04
N GLY A 53 -6.84 6.60 49.11
CA GLY A 53 -6.61 7.44 47.91
C GLY A 53 -5.32 7.13 47.15
N TRP A 54 -4.33 6.52 47.81
CA TRP A 54 -3.06 6.13 47.19
C TRP A 54 -3.19 4.79 46.46
N VAL A 55 -4.05 3.89 46.92
CA VAL A 55 -4.38 2.64 46.24
C VAL A 55 -5.02 2.91 44.87
N GLN A 56 -5.99 3.83 44.80
CA GLN A 56 -6.56 4.27 43.53
C GLN A 56 -5.52 4.91 42.60
N GLY A 57 -4.63 5.75 43.13
CA GLY A 57 -3.54 6.35 42.36
C GLY A 57 -2.59 5.30 41.75
N PHE A 58 -2.32 4.22 42.48
CA PHE A 58 -1.47 3.11 42.05
C PHE A 58 -2.06 2.34 40.86
N GLU A 59 -3.32 1.92 40.97
CA GLU A 59 -4.03 1.20 39.91
C GLU A 59 -4.17 2.04 38.63
N ILE A 60 -4.39 3.35 38.78
CA ILE A 60 -4.45 4.29 37.65
C ILE A 60 -3.09 4.34 36.95
N VAL A 61 -1.98 4.52 37.66
CA VAL A 61 -0.65 4.62 37.03
C VAL A 61 -0.25 3.32 36.33
N TYR A 62 -0.51 2.16 36.95
CA TYR A 62 -0.19 0.85 36.36
C TYR A 62 -1.03 0.56 35.10
N SER A 63 -2.33 0.85 35.14
CA SER A 63 -3.23 0.64 34.00
C SER A 63 -2.92 1.58 32.83
N PHE A 64 -2.66 2.88 33.09
CA PHE A 64 -2.28 3.84 32.05
C PHE A 64 -0.94 3.48 31.39
N ASN A 65 0.05 2.97 32.12
CA ASN A 65 1.33 2.55 31.56
C ASN A 65 1.19 1.34 30.64
N THR A 66 0.42 0.33 31.06
CA THR A 66 0.21 -0.89 30.25
C THR A 66 -0.60 -0.59 28.99
N VAL A 67 -1.69 0.19 29.11
CA VAL A 67 -2.50 0.62 27.97
C VAL A 67 -1.70 1.52 27.02
N GLY A 68 -0.91 2.45 27.57
CA GLY A 68 -0.03 3.33 26.80
C GLY A 68 1.02 2.58 26.00
N PHE A 69 1.62 1.54 26.59
CA PHE A 69 2.57 0.66 25.91
C PHE A 69 1.93 -0.07 24.71
N PHE A 70 0.78 -0.73 24.90
CA PHE A 70 0.09 -1.42 23.81
C PHE A 70 -0.37 -0.46 22.72
N LEU A 71 -0.85 0.73 23.09
CA LEU A 71 -1.23 1.76 22.13
C LEU A 71 -0.02 2.23 21.31
N ALA A 72 1.12 2.50 21.96
CA ALA A 72 2.35 2.89 21.28
C ALA A 72 2.83 1.79 20.33
N PHE A 73 2.80 0.53 20.76
CA PHE A 73 3.14 -0.61 19.92
C PHE A 73 2.22 -0.74 18.70
N ALA A 74 0.90 -0.62 18.89
CA ALA A 74 -0.06 -0.65 17.80
C ALA A 74 0.17 0.50 16.80
N VAL A 75 0.46 1.71 17.28
CA VAL A 75 0.79 2.87 16.44
C VAL A 75 2.08 2.62 15.64
N MET A 76 3.12 2.05 16.24
CA MET A 76 4.36 1.71 15.54
C MET A 76 4.13 0.71 14.40
N VAL A 77 3.41 -0.38 14.68
CA VAL A 77 3.07 -1.39 13.66
C VAL A 77 2.22 -0.76 12.54
N PHE A 78 1.24 0.06 12.91
CA PHE A 78 0.41 0.77 11.94
C PHE A 78 1.23 1.72 11.06
N MET A 79 2.15 2.50 11.65
CA MET A 79 3.04 3.39 10.89
C MET A 79 3.91 2.62 9.90
N TYR A 80 4.48 1.49 10.30
CA TYR A 80 5.28 0.65 9.40
C TYR A 80 4.45 0.04 8.27
N ALA A 81 3.27 -0.51 8.60
CA ALA A 81 2.36 -1.06 7.61
C ALA A 81 1.87 0.02 6.62
N PHE A 82 1.48 1.19 7.14
CA PHE A 82 1.09 2.34 6.35
C PHE A 82 2.21 2.80 5.43
N TRP A 83 3.44 2.92 5.94
CA TRP A 83 4.58 3.36 5.14
C TRP A 83 4.92 2.35 4.03
N SER A 84 4.96 1.06 4.37
CA SER A 84 5.24 -0.02 3.42
C SER A 84 4.17 -0.12 2.32
N TRP A 85 2.92 0.19 2.65
CA TRP A 85 1.79 0.22 1.72
C TRP A 85 1.72 1.49 0.88
N ALA A 86 1.86 2.67 1.50
CA ALA A 86 1.60 3.96 0.88
C ALA A 86 2.68 4.36 -0.14
N PHE A 87 3.94 4.00 0.13
CA PHE A 87 5.08 4.50 -0.65
C PHE A 87 5.52 3.51 -1.74
N LEU A 88 5.57 4.01 -2.98
CA LEU A 88 6.29 3.38 -4.08
C LEU A 88 7.67 4.04 -4.21
N PRO A 89 8.78 3.29 -4.37
CA PRO A 89 10.08 3.88 -4.65
C PRO A 89 10.05 4.73 -5.92
N THR A 90 10.71 5.90 -5.90
CA THR A 90 10.76 6.84 -7.03
C THR A 90 11.13 6.20 -8.37
N PRO A 91 12.10 5.26 -8.46
CA PRO A 91 12.42 4.64 -9.75
C PRO A 91 11.28 3.77 -10.31
N ALA A 92 10.49 3.11 -9.46
CA ALA A 92 9.30 2.38 -9.90
C ALA A 92 8.16 3.32 -10.32
N VAL A 93 8.04 4.48 -9.66
CA VAL A 93 7.13 5.56 -10.10
C VAL A 93 7.51 6.06 -11.48
N ASN A 94 8.80 6.33 -11.70
CA ASN A 94 9.32 6.83 -12.97
C ASN A 94 9.13 5.81 -14.09
N TYR A 95 9.46 4.54 -13.84
CA TYR A 95 9.23 3.45 -14.79
C TYR A 95 7.75 3.37 -15.18
N THR A 96 6.86 3.29 -14.19
CA THR A 96 5.42 3.15 -14.43
C THR A 96 4.87 4.34 -15.20
N SER A 97 5.27 5.56 -14.83
CA SER A 97 4.87 6.78 -15.51
C SER A 97 5.40 6.85 -16.94
N ALA A 98 6.64 6.40 -17.18
CA ALA A 98 7.24 6.35 -18.51
C ALA A 98 6.50 5.37 -19.42
N VAL A 99 6.16 4.18 -18.92
CA VAL A 99 5.35 3.19 -19.66
C VAL A 99 3.98 3.78 -20.03
N LEU A 100 3.28 4.38 -19.06
CA LEU A 100 1.97 5.00 -19.32
C LEU A 100 2.05 6.15 -20.32
N ARG A 101 3.06 7.03 -20.21
CA ARG A 101 3.29 8.11 -21.19
C ARG A 101 3.69 7.60 -22.57
N GLY A 102 4.40 6.47 -22.65
CA GLY A 102 4.73 5.82 -23.92
C GLY A 102 3.47 5.31 -24.64
N ILE A 103 2.49 4.82 -23.89
CA ILE A 103 1.25 4.24 -24.43
C ILE A 103 0.21 5.31 -24.78
N PHE A 104 -0.07 6.21 -23.85
CA PHE A 104 -1.15 7.20 -23.96
C PHE A 104 -0.68 8.56 -24.48
N GLY A 105 0.61 8.70 -24.71
CA GLY A 105 1.24 9.92 -25.22
C GLY A 105 1.79 10.83 -24.12
N PRO A 106 2.73 11.72 -24.47
CA PRO A 106 3.47 12.55 -23.52
C PRO A 106 2.60 13.61 -22.81
N ARG A 107 1.45 13.97 -23.39
CA ARG A 107 0.50 14.95 -22.85
C ARG A 107 -0.68 14.30 -22.11
N SER A 108 -0.67 12.98 -21.94
CA SER A 108 -1.76 12.31 -21.23
C SER A 108 -1.80 12.74 -19.76
N PRO A 109 -2.98 13.13 -19.23
CA PRO A 109 -3.16 13.45 -17.82
C PRO A 109 -3.04 12.16 -16.97
N ILE A 110 -1.86 11.98 -16.36
CA ILE A 110 -1.57 10.88 -15.43
C ILE A 110 -1.50 11.43 -14.02
N ALA A 111 -2.48 11.08 -13.18
CA ALA A 111 -2.50 11.44 -11.77
C ALA A 111 -1.93 10.29 -10.93
N GLN A 112 -0.94 10.59 -10.09
CA GLN A 112 -0.45 9.67 -9.08
C GLN A 112 -1.14 9.95 -7.74
N SER A 113 -1.59 8.91 -7.06
CA SER A 113 -2.21 9.00 -5.73
C SER A 113 -1.55 8.06 -4.73
N ILE A 114 -1.82 8.30 -3.44
CA ILE A 114 -1.31 7.50 -2.32
C ILE A 114 -1.68 6.02 -2.50
N GLY A 115 -0.80 5.12 -2.07
CA GLY A 115 -1.04 3.67 -2.15
C GLY A 115 -0.65 3.08 -3.50
N LYS A 116 0.41 3.64 -4.14
CA LYS A 116 1.01 3.09 -5.37
C LYS A 116 0.02 3.09 -6.56
N ARG A 117 -0.87 4.09 -6.61
CA ARG A 117 -1.97 4.19 -7.59
C ARG A 117 -1.69 5.25 -8.65
N PHE A 118 -2.00 4.93 -9.89
CA PHE A 118 -1.94 5.83 -11.04
C PHE A 118 -3.29 5.82 -11.74
N ARG A 119 -3.74 6.99 -12.17
CA ARG A 119 -4.95 7.15 -12.98
C ARG A 119 -4.57 7.82 -14.28
N VAL A 120 -4.91 7.17 -15.39
CA VAL A 120 -4.82 7.76 -16.73
C VAL A 120 -6.22 8.16 -17.17
N VAL A 121 -6.44 9.45 -17.40
CA VAL A 121 -7.72 9.93 -17.95
C VAL A 121 -7.65 9.84 -19.47
N LEU A 122 -8.56 9.08 -20.06
CA LEU A 122 -8.65 8.91 -21.51
C LEU A 122 -9.54 10.00 -22.10
N ASN A 123 -10.75 10.16 -21.57
CA ASN A 123 -11.73 11.21 -21.89
C ASN A 123 -12.43 11.68 -20.59
N GLU A 124 -13.33 12.66 -20.68
CA GLU A 124 -14.05 13.23 -19.51
C GLU A 124 -14.78 12.20 -18.63
N LYS A 125 -15.19 11.06 -19.21
CA LYS A 125 -15.96 10.01 -18.51
C LYS A 125 -15.23 8.67 -18.39
N THR A 126 -14.04 8.54 -18.99
CA THR A 126 -13.32 7.25 -19.05
C THR A 126 -11.89 7.39 -18.55
N TRP A 127 -11.49 6.46 -17.71
CA TRP A 127 -10.15 6.42 -17.13
C TRP A 127 -9.71 4.98 -16.90
N ILE A 128 -8.40 4.80 -16.76
CA ILE A 128 -7.77 3.54 -16.35
C ILE A 128 -7.08 3.79 -15.01
N ASP A 129 -7.45 3.01 -14.01
CA ASP A 129 -6.79 2.94 -12.72
C ASP A 129 -5.76 1.80 -12.74
N LEU A 130 -4.52 2.12 -12.38
CA LEU A 130 -3.41 1.19 -12.23
C LEU A 130 -2.96 1.20 -10.78
N THR A 131 -2.95 0.04 -10.12
CA THR A 131 -2.40 -0.10 -8.77
C THR A 131 -1.16 -0.99 -8.81
N CYS A 132 -0.01 -0.47 -8.40
CA CYS A 132 1.22 -1.24 -8.30
C CYS A 132 1.33 -1.95 -6.95
N HIS A 133 1.56 -3.24 -6.98
CA HIS A 133 1.81 -4.10 -5.82
C HIS A 133 3.24 -4.62 -5.90
N ILE A 134 3.95 -4.53 -4.77
CA ILE A 134 5.27 -5.13 -4.61
C ILE A 134 5.03 -6.48 -3.94
N LYS A 135 5.37 -7.57 -4.63
CA LYS A 135 5.31 -8.93 -4.06
C LYS A 135 6.69 -9.32 -3.55
N GLU A 136 6.78 -9.63 -2.26
CA GLU A 136 7.98 -10.22 -1.68
C GLU A 136 7.94 -11.74 -1.86
N GLN A 137 8.85 -12.24 -2.68
CA GLN A 137 9.17 -13.66 -2.90
C GLN A 137 8.10 -14.55 -3.57
N GLY A 138 8.56 -15.63 -4.22
CA GLY A 138 7.73 -16.71 -4.77
C GLY A 138 7.17 -16.50 -6.18
N SER A 139 6.77 -15.28 -6.55
CA SER A 139 6.37 -14.98 -7.94
C SER A 139 7.54 -14.39 -8.73
N GLY A 140 7.79 -14.87 -9.95
CA GLY A 140 8.87 -14.40 -10.83
C GLY A 140 8.86 -12.89 -11.14
N ALA A 141 7.82 -12.14 -10.74
CA ALA A 141 7.73 -10.68 -10.84
C ALA A 141 7.63 -10.02 -9.45
N TRP A 142 8.54 -9.08 -9.16
CA TRP A 142 8.54 -8.26 -7.94
C TRP A 142 7.49 -7.14 -7.97
N PHE A 143 7.23 -6.58 -9.16
CA PHE A 143 6.23 -5.55 -9.39
C PHE A 143 5.08 -6.13 -10.20
N VAL A 144 3.89 -6.13 -9.61
CA VAL A 144 2.66 -6.58 -10.27
C VAL A 144 1.68 -5.44 -10.26
N TYR A 145 1.01 -5.23 -11.38
CA TYR A 145 0.09 -4.15 -11.57
C TYR A 145 -1.32 -4.68 -11.71
N LYS A 146 -2.26 -4.08 -10.96
CA LYS A 146 -3.68 -4.27 -11.20
C LYS A 146 -4.16 -3.17 -12.14
N LEU A 147 -4.61 -3.56 -13.32
CA LEU A 147 -5.28 -2.68 -14.27
C LEU A 147 -6.79 -2.74 -14.01
N THR A 148 -7.47 -1.60 -13.97
CA THR A 148 -8.92 -1.53 -13.78
C THR A 148 -9.48 -0.38 -14.62
N SER A 149 -10.49 -0.65 -15.45
CA SER A 149 -11.17 0.40 -16.20
C SER A 149 -12.14 1.20 -15.31
N SER A 150 -12.55 2.36 -15.80
CA SER A 150 -13.81 2.99 -15.36
C SER A 150 -15.00 2.04 -15.56
N SER A 151 -16.13 2.33 -14.90
CA SER A 151 -17.36 1.55 -15.11
C SER A 151 -17.84 1.72 -16.55
N LEU A 152 -18.17 0.61 -17.20
CA LEU A 152 -18.65 0.52 -18.56
C LEU A 152 -20.08 0.00 -18.53
N ARG A 153 -21.02 0.74 -19.12
CA ARG A 153 -22.43 0.35 -19.23
C ARG A 153 -22.63 -0.31 -20.59
N THR A 154 -22.33 -1.60 -20.70
CA THR A 154 -22.61 -2.40 -21.91
C THR A 154 -23.03 -3.81 -21.51
N SER A 155 -24.03 -4.36 -22.20
CA SER A 155 -24.49 -5.75 -22.03
C SER A 155 -23.45 -6.77 -22.49
N HIS A 156 -22.54 -6.38 -23.37
CA HIS A 156 -21.51 -7.26 -23.97
C HIS A 156 -20.17 -7.23 -23.22
N LEU A 157 -20.13 -6.67 -22.01
CA LEU A 157 -18.87 -6.44 -21.29
C LEU A 157 -18.08 -7.72 -21.04
N GLU A 158 -18.77 -8.80 -20.68
CA GLU A 158 -18.16 -10.10 -20.39
C GLU A 158 -17.54 -10.73 -21.65
N GLU A 159 -18.23 -10.64 -22.78
CA GLU A 159 -17.69 -11.12 -24.07
C GLU A 159 -16.46 -10.32 -24.50
N ILE A 160 -16.51 -8.98 -24.36
CA ILE A 160 -15.36 -8.11 -24.65
C ILE A 160 -14.18 -8.45 -23.73
N ALA A 161 -14.45 -8.72 -22.46
CA ALA A 161 -13.45 -9.08 -21.47
C ALA A 161 -12.76 -10.40 -21.84
N LEU A 162 -13.54 -11.45 -22.14
CA LEU A 162 -13.02 -12.76 -22.54
C LEU A 162 -12.15 -12.68 -23.80
N ARG A 163 -12.60 -11.94 -24.83
CA ARG A 163 -11.84 -11.76 -26.08
C ARG A 163 -10.47 -11.10 -25.89
N HIS A 164 -10.31 -10.29 -24.85
CA HIS A 164 -9.06 -9.56 -24.58
C HIS A 164 -8.32 -10.08 -23.33
N GLY A 165 -8.80 -11.16 -22.69
CA GLY A 165 -8.19 -11.78 -21.52
C GLY A 165 -8.28 -10.94 -20.25
N PHE A 166 -9.40 -10.25 -20.05
CA PHE A 166 -9.72 -9.51 -18.82
C PHE A 166 -10.81 -10.23 -18.02
N GLY A 167 -10.84 -10.01 -16.70
CA GLY A 167 -11.99 -10.32 -15.88
C GLY A 167 -12.96 -9.13 -15.82
N THR A 168 -14.21 -9.40 -15.48
CA THR A 168 -15.20 -8.36 -15.18
C THR A 168 -15.47 -8.31 -13.69
N LYS A 169 -15.58 -7.11 -13.13
CA LYS A 169 -16.01 -6.89 -11.74
C LYS A 169 -16.72 -5.55 -11.62
N ASP A 170 -17.93 -5.54 -11.07
CA ASP A 170 -18.73 -4.32 -10.84
C ASP A 170 -18.87 -3.43 -12.10
N GLY A 171 -19.08 -4.06 -13.26
CA GLY A 171 -19.16 -3.36 -14.55
C GLY A 171 -17.83 -2.76 -15.03
N ARG A 172 -16.69 -3.25 -14.55
CA ARG A 172 -15.34 -2.81 -14.94
C ARG A 172 -14.54 -3.97 -15.48
N LEU A 173 -13.62 -3.69 -16.39
CA LEU A 173 -12.59 -4.62 -16.81
C LEU A 173 -11.43 -4.58 -15.81
N THR A 174 -10.98 -5.73 -15.34
CA THR A 174 -9.88 -5.86 -14.38
C THR A 174 -8.92 -6.96 -14.77
N THR A 175 -7.63 -6.76 -14.54
CA THR A 175 -6.62 -7.82 -14.66
C THR A 175 -5.39 -7.52 -13.81
N TRP A 176 -4.59 -8.56 -13.57
CA TRP A 176 -3.29 -8.48 -12.93
C TRP A 176 -2.21 -8.78 -13.95
N VAL A 177 -1.19 -7.91 -14.03
CA VAL A 177 -0.14 -7.98 -15.05
C VAL A 177 1.22 -7.79 -14.41
N SER A 178 2.24 -8.47 -14.95
CA SER A 178 3.64 -8.22 -14.57
C SER A 178 4.13 -6.89 -15.17
N SER A 179 5.32 -6.43 -14.75
CA SER A 179 6.00 -5.30 -15.40
C SER A 179 6.18 -5.50 -16.90
N ASP A 180 6.48 -6.73 -17.32
CA ASP A 180 6.82 -7.04 -18.71
C ASP A 180 5.58 -7.01 -19.62
N GLU A 181 4.41 -7.37 -19.06
CA GLU A 181 3.12 -7.31 -19.76
C GLU A 181 2.41 -5.96 -19.64
N LEU A 182 2.89 -5.07 -18.77
CA LEU A 182 2.20 -3.81 -18.46
C LEU A 182 1.91 -3.00 -19.72
N HIS A 183 2.86 -2.94 -20.65
CA HIS A 183 2.71 -2.20 -21.89
C HIS A 183 1.63 -2.78 -22.80
N SER A 184 1.74 -4.07 -23.17
CA SER A 184 0.80 -4.72 -24.09
C SER A 184 -0.62 -4.79 -23.50
N ARG A 185 -0.74 -5.09 -22.20
CA ARG A 185 -2.05 -5.22 -21.53
C ARG A 185 -2.76 -3.90 -21.33
N SER A 186 -2.03 -2.80 -21.13
CA SER A 186 -2.65 -1.47 -21.05
C SER A 186 -3.22 -1.03 -22.41
N ILE A 187 -2.54 -1.34 -23.51
CA ILE A 187 -3.05 -1.11 -24.87
C ILE A 187 -4.32 -1.94 -25.13
N LEU A 188 -4.29 -3.23 -24.79
CA LEU A 188 -5.44 -4.11 -24.94
C LEU A 188 -6.64 -3.62 -24.11
N LEU A 189 -6.40 -3.11 -22.90
CA LEU A 189 -7.45 -2.56 -22.06
C LEU A 189 -8.07 -1.31 -22.70
N ALA A 190 -7.25 -0.39 -23.20
CA ALA A 190 -7.73 0.81 -23.88
C ALA A 190 -8.59 0.44 -25.11
N LYS A 191 -8.16 -0.56 -25.89
CA LYS A 191 -8.92 -1.08 -27.03
C LYS A 191 -10.25 -1.72 -26.61
N ALA A 192 -10.23 -2.55 -25.57
CA ALA A 192 -11.44 -3.18 -25.03
C ALA A 192 -12.44 -2.13 -24.51
N MET A 193 -11.95 -1.07 -23.85
CA MET A 193 -12.78 0.06 -23.43
C MET A 193 -13.38 0.83 -24.60
N ALA A 194 -12.61 1.06 -25.68
CA ALA A 194 -13.12 1.72 -26.88
C ALA A 194 -14.24 0.90 -27.55
N LEU A 195 -14.08 -0.42 -27.65
CA LEU A 195 -15.11 -1.32 -28.16
C LEU A 195 -16.36 -1.31 -27.29
N ALA A 196 -16.19 -1.37 -25.96
CA ALA A 196 -17.30 -1.30 -25.02
C ALA A 196 -18.07 0.02 -25.14
N ALA A 197 -17.36 1.14 -25.33
CA ALA A 197 -17.96 2.45 -25.53
C ALA A 197 -18.71 2.58 -26.87
N SER A 198 -18.26 1.89 -27.92
CA SER A 198 -18.96 1.87 -29.22
C SER A 198 -20.19 0.96 -29.25
N SER A 199 -20.30 0.03 -28.29
CA SER A 199 -21.39 -0.94 -28.16
C SER A 199 -22.52 -0.49 -27.25
N ALA A 200 -22.40 0.71 -26.65
CA ALA A 200 -23.36 1.31 -25.73
C ALA A 200 -24.20 2.35 -26.46
#